data_AF-A0A7W1AR03-F1
#
_entry.id   AF-A0A7W1AR03-F1
#
_cell.length_a   1.000
_cell.length_b   1.000
_cell.length_c   1.000
_cell.angle_alpha   90.00
_cell.angle_beta   90.00
_cell.angle_gamma   90.00
#
_symmetry.space_group_name_H-M   'P 1'
#
loop_
_entity.id
_entity.type
_entity.pdbx_description
1 polymer ?
#
loop_
_entity_poly.entity_id
_entity_poly.type
_entity_poly.pdbx_seq_one_letter_code
_entity_poly.pdbx_strand_id
1 'polypeptide(L)'
;MSLLRPLRLVAVAEATSFLALLVATYVKHAHDAPIGVSVLGPIHGALFVAYVVLALMVFKPAGWSLATGIGVLVGAVVPFGGFVVDRKVLRGGDPPPATAAR
;
A
#
# COMPACT_ATOMS: atom_id res chain seq x y z
N MET A 1 9.27 -13.02 14.34
CA MET A 1 8.43 -11.80 14.41
C MET A 1 7.56 -11.75 13.16
N SER A 2 6.23 -11.70 13.29
CA SER A 2 5.32 -11.73 12.14
C SER A 2 5.33 -10.39 11.39
N LEU A 3 6.11 -10.27 10.31
CA LEU A 3 6.21 -9.08 9.46
C LEU A 3 4.89 -8.71 8.74
N LEU A 4 3.89 -9.59 8.78
CA LEU A 4 2.53 -9.35 8.25
C LEU A 4 1.79 -8.23 9.00
N ARG A 5 1.96 -8.13 10.33
CA ARG A 5 1.31 -7.07 11.13
C ARG A 5 1.82 -5.66 10.76
N PRO A 6 3.14 -5.39 10.72
CA PRO A 6 3.63 -4.09 10.30
C PRO A 6 3.32 -3.81 8.84
N LEU A 7 3.41 -4.80 7.93
CA LEU A 7 3.00 -4.61 6.53
C LEU A 7 1.54 -4.17 6.42
N ARG A 8 0.64 -4.79 7.19
CA ARG A 8 -0.78 -4.42 7.26
C ARG A 8 -1.00 -2.99 7.76
N LEU A 9 -0.32 -2.60 8.84
CA LEU A 9 -0.43 -1.24 9.37
C LEU A 9 0.06 -0.21 8.35
N VAL A 10 1.20 -0.49 7.71
CA VAL A 10 1.79 0.39 6.69
C VAL A 10 0.89 0.45 5.45
N ALA A 11 0.28 -0.67 5.02
CA ALA A 11 -0.68 -0.70 3.91
C ALA A 11 -1.88 0.23 4.14
N VAL A 12 -2.45 0.20 5.35
CA VAL A 12 -3.59 1.05 5.70
C VAL A 12 -3.16 2.51 5.82
N ALA A 13 -2.01 2.77 6.44
CA ALA A 13 -1.47 4.12 6.58
C ALA A 13 -1.13 4.76 5.22
N GLU A 14 -0.46 4.00 4.35
CA GLU A 14 -0.13 4.39 2.97
C GLU A 14 -1.40 4.75 2.20
N ALA A 15 -2.38 3.85 2.15
CA ALA A 15 -3.64 4.09 1.42
C ALA A 15 -4.42 5.29 1.98
N THR A 16 -4.39 5.50 3.30
CA THR A 16 -4.99 6.69 3.94
C THR A 16 -4.23 7.97 3.58
N SER A 17 -2.90 7.93 3.57
CA SER A 17 -2.07 9.06 3.16
C SER A 17 -2.23 9.41 1.68
N PHE A 18 -2.44 8.41 0.81
CA PHE A 18 -2.73 8.61 -0.61
C PHE A 18 -4.05 9.38 -0.78
N LEU A 19 -5.11 8.98 -0.06
CA LEU A 19 -6.39 9.68 -0.03
C LEU A 19 -6.24 11.13 0.44
N ALA A 20 -5.52 11.34 1.54
CA ALA A 20 -5.23 12.68 2.05
C ALA A 20 -4.46 13.52 1.01
N LEU A 21 -3.51 12.91 0.30
CA LEU A 21 -2.74 13.58 -0.76
C LEU A 21 -3.61 13.98 -1.96
N LEU A 22 -4.61 13.16 -2.32
CA LEU A 22 -5.57 13.51 -3.37
C LEU A 22 -6.42 14.73 -2.97
N VAL A 23 -6.90 14.76 -1.72
CA VAL A 23 -7.63 15.91 -1.18
C VAL A 23 -6.73 17.15 -1.16
N ALA A 24 -5.49 17.02 -0.69
CA ALA A 24 -4.53 18.13 -0.68
C ALA A 24 -4.19 18.62 -2.09
N THR A 25 -4.13 17.71 -3.07
CA THR A 25 -3.92 18.06 -4.48
C THR A 25 -5.11 18.82 -5.03
N TYR A 26 -6.35 18.42 -4.70
CA TYR A 26 -7.54 19.18 -5.07
C TYR A 26 -7.52 20.59 -4.46
N VAL A 27 -7.28 20.70 -3.15
CA VAL A 27 -7.20 21.98 -2.43
C VAL A 27 -6.10 22.88 -3.00
N LYS A 28 -4.93 22.31 -3.34
CA LYS A 28 -3.84 23.06 -3.98
C LYS A 28 -4.30 23.76 -5.26
N HIS A 29 -5.07 23.09 -6.11
CA HIS A 29 -5.51 23.66 -7.39
C HIS A 29 -6.76 24.55 -7.24
N ALA A 30 -7.60 24.30 -6.23
CA ALA A 30 -8.81 25.09 -6.00
C ALA A 30 -8.57 26.40 -5.23
N HIS A 31 -7.55 26.43 -4.36
CA HIS A 31 -7.29 27.52 -3.42
C HIS A 31 -5.84 28.05 -3.46
N ASP A 32 -5.04 27.64 -4.45
CA ASP A 32 -3.61 27.98 -4.56
C ASP A 32 -2.82 27.73 -3.26
N ALA A 33 -3.22 26.71 -2.49
CA ALA A 33 -2.67 26.40 -1.17
C ALA A 33 -1.78 25.13 -1.23
N PRO A 34 -0.47 25.25 -1.52
CA PRO A 34 0.40 24.10 -1.74
C PRO A 34 0.80 23.35 -0.47
N ILE A 35 0.59 23.94 0.72
CA ILE A 35 1.12 23.44 1.98
C ILE A 35 0.68 22.00 2.30
N GLY A 36 -0.55 21.62 1.93
CA GLY A 36 -1.05 20.26 2.13
C GLY A 36 -0.23 19.22 1.37
N VAL A 37 0.10 19.48 0.10
CA VAL A 37 0.89 18.56 -0.73
C VAL A 37 2.36 18.55 -0.30
N SER A 38 2.91 19.71 0.09
CA SER A 38 4.30 19.81 0.56
C SER A 38 4.58 18.99 1.83
N VAL A 39 3.57 18.82 2.69
CA VAL A 39 3.68 18.01 3.92
C VAL A 39 3.26 16.56 3.68
N LEU A 40 2.10 16.33 3.05
CA LEU A 40 1.58 14.98 2.84
C LEU A 40 2.37 14.20 1.80
N GLY A 41 2.98 14.86 0.82
CA GLY A 41 3.78 14.21 -0.23
C GLY A 41 4.95 13.41 0.34
N PRO A 42 5.85 14.02 1.13
CA PRO A 42 6.95 13.30 1.79
C PRO A 42 6.48 12.20 2.75
N ILE A 43 5.39 12.43 3.51
CA ILE A 43 4.82 11.43 4.42
C ILE A 43 4.34 10.21 3.63
N HIS A 44 3.56 10.44 2.58
CA HIS A 44 3.06 9.40 1.70
C HIS A 44 4.22 8.65 1.02
N GLY A 45 5.22 9.36 0.49
CA GLY A 45 6.40 8.75 -0.13
C GLY A 45 7.17 7.85 0.83
N ALA A 46 7.36 8.27 2.08
CA ALA A 46 8.01 7.45 3.11
C ALA A 46 7.19 6.17 3.43
N LEU A 47 5.86 6.30 3.53
CA LEU A 47 4.97 5.15 3.74
C LEU A 47 4.99 4.18 2.56
N PHE A 48 5.01 4.69 1.33
CA PHE A 48 5.13 3.88 0.12
C PHE A 48 6.44 3.08 0.09
N VAL A 49 7.58 3.72 0.39
CA VAL A 49 8.87 3.01 0.48
C VAL A 49 8.85 1.95 1.57
N ALA A 50 8.33 2.28 2.76
CA ALA A 50 8.20 1.33 3.86
C ALA A 50 7.31 0.13 3.47
N TYR A 51 6.21 0.37 2.74
CA TYR A 51 5.33 -0.67 2.23
C TYR A 51 6.08 -1.62 1.29
N VAL A 52 6.81 -1.08 0.30
CA VAL A 52 7.55 -1.87 -0.68
C VAL A 52 8.60 -2.74 0.00
N VAL A 53 9.39 -2.16 0.92
CA VAL A 53 10.41 -2.91 1.67
C VAL A 53 9.78 -4.06 2.46
N LEU A 54 8.71 -3.78 3.21
CA LEU A 54 8.00 -4.81 3.98
C LEU A 54 7.38 -5.89 3.09
N ALA A 55 6.81 -5.52 1.94
CA ALA A 55 6.25 -6.46 0.99
C ALA A 55 7.33 -7.41 0.44
N LEU A 56 8.51 -6.90 0.11
CA LEU A 56 9.65 -7.70 -0.35
C LEU A 56 10.19 -8.62 0.77
N MET A 57 10.25 -8.14 2.00
CA MET A 57 10.69 -8.95 3.15
C MET A 57 9.70 -10.08 3.48
N VAL A 58 8.40 -9.84 3.26
CA VAL A 58 7.32 -10.82 3.51
C VAL A 58 7.13 -11.78 2.34
N PHE A 59 7.55 -11.42 1.12
CA PHE A 59 7.32 -12.19 -0.10
C PHE A 59 7.73 -13.67 0.01
N LYS A 60 8.99 -13.95 0.40
CA LYS A 60 9.46 -15.33 0.58
C LYS A 60 8.87 -16.02 1.83
N PRO A 61 8.88 -15.40 3.02
CA PRO A 61 8.32 -16.01 4.23
C PRO A 61 6.82 -16.33 4.15
N ALA A 62 6.05 -15.56 3.37
CA ALA A 62 4.63 -15.80 3.17
C ALA A 62 4.32 -16.75 2.01
N GLY A 63 5.34 -17.30 1.32
CA GLY A 63 5.15 -18.25 0.21
C GLY A 63 4.39 -17.64 -0.97
N TRP A 64 4.51 -16.33 -1.19
CA TRP A 64 3.74 -15.64 -2.23
C TRP A 64 4.24 -16.02 -3.63
N SER A 65 3.29 -16.24 -4.53
CA SER A 65 3.59 -16.32 -5.96
C SER A 65 4.02 -14.95 -6.49
N LEU A 66 4.76 -14.93 -7.60
CA LEU A 66 5.15 -13.68 -8.26
C LEU A 66 3.92 -12.81 -8.61
N ALA A 67 2.82 -13.43 -9.04
CA ALA A 67 1.57 -12.73 -9.32
C ALA A 67 1.00 -12.02 -8.07
N THR A 68 1.10 -12.66 -6.89
CA THR A 68 0.67 -12.05 -5.63
C THR A 68 1.56 -10.87 -5.26
N GLY A 69 2.89 -11.02 -5.38
CA GLY A 69 3.83 -9.92 -5.13
C GLY A 69 3.60 -8.72 -6.05
N ILE A 70 3.39 -8.97 -7.35
CA ILE A 70 3.05 -7.91 -8.31
C ILE A 70 1.72 -7.26 -7.93
N GLY A 71 0.68 -8.04 -7.60
CA GLY A 71 -0.61 -7.51 -7.18
C GLY A 71 -0.53 -6.63 -5.92
N VAL A 72 0.31 -7.02 -4.96
CA VAL A 72 0.59 -6.25 -3.74
C VAL A 72 1.28 -4.92 -4.06
N LEU A 73 2.25 -4.92 -4.96
CA LEU A 73 2.98 -3.71 -5.38
C LEU A 73 2.11 -2.77 -6.22
N VAL A 74 1.33 -3.32 -7.16
CA VAL A 74 0.35 -2.55 -7.95
C VAL A 74 -0.70 -1.94 -7.04
N GLY A 75 -1.12 -2.68 -6.01
CA GLY A 75 -2.04 -2.17 -4.98
C GLY A 75 -1.52 -0.92 -4.26
N ALA A 76 -0.21 -0.73 -4.12
CA ALA A 76 0.35 0.47 -3.49
C ALA A 76 0.36 1.71 -4.39
N VAL A 77 0.20 1.53 -5.71
CA VAL A 77 0.21 2.65 -6.69
C VAL A 77 -1.21 3.08 -7.04
N VAL A 78 -2.15 2.13 -7.01
CA VAL A 78 -3.56 2.40 -7.30
C VAL A 78 -4.19 3.05 -6.07
N PRO A 79 -4.88 4.21 -6.20
CA PRO A 79 -5.64 4.78 -5.09
C PRO A 79 -6.63 3.72 -4.58
N PHE A 80 -6.68 3.52 -3.27
CA PHE A 80 -7.41 2.46 -2.56
C PHE A 80 -6.83 1.03 -2.64
N GLY A 81 -5.81 0.77 -3.46
CA GLY A 81 -5.28 -0.58 -3.63
C GLY A 81 -4.67 -1.16 -2.35
N GLY A 82 -4.06 -0.35 -1.48
CA GLY A 82 -3.57 -0.78 -0.17
C GLY A 82 -4.67 -1.33 0.76
N PHE A 83 -5.91 -0.81 0.69
CA PHE A 83 -7.05 -1.38 1.42
C PHE A 83 -7.51 -2.72 0.84
N VAL A 84 -7.44 -2.87 -0.48
CA VAL A 84 -7.76 -4.14 -1.15
C VAL A 84 -6.72 -5.20 -0.78
N VAL A 85 -5.44 -4.84 -0.74
CA VAL A 85 -4.36 -5.72 -0.30
C VAL A 85 -4.53 -6.10 1.18
N ASP A 86 -4.82 -5.15 2.07
CA ASP A 86 -5.14 -5.44 3.47
C ASP A 86 -6.25 -6.49 3.58
N ARG A 87 -7.37 -6.26 2.88
CA ARG A 87 -8.57 -7.11 2.99
C ARG A 87 -8.41 -8.47 2.35
N LYS A 88 -7.78 -8.56 1.17
CA LYS A 88 -7.72 -9.80 0.37
C LYS A 88 -6.49 -10.65 0.65
N VAL A 89 -5.37 -10.03 1.03
CA VAL A 89 -4.07 -10.72 1.12
C VAL A 89 -3.54 -10.76 2.55
N LEU A 90 -3.71 -9.68 3.33
CA LEU A 90 -3.06 -9.57 4.65
C LEU A 90 -3.96 -9.96 5.84
N ARG A 91 -5.29 -9.83 5.72
CA ARG A 91 -6.25 -10.19 6.78
C ARG A 91 -6.58 -11.68 6.85
N GLY A 92 -6.35 -12.44 5.77
CA GLY A 92 -6.74 -13.85 5.69
C GLY A 92 -5.75 -14.83 6.32
N GLY A 93 -4.49 -14.46 6.53
CA GLY A 93 -3.45 -15.40 6.98
C GLY A 93 -3.03 -16.42 5.92
N ASP A 94 -3.92 -16.76 5.00
CA ASP A 94 -3.65 -17.59 3.85
C ASP A 94 -3.24 -16.73 2.64
N PRO A 95 -2.11 -17.04 1.97
CA PRO A 95 -1.89 -16.55 0.63
C PRO A 95 -3.12 -16.91 -0.22
N PRO A 96 -3.63 -16.01 -1.09
CA PRO A 96 -4.69 -16.40 -2.02
C PRO A 96 -4.27 -17.69 -2.73
N PRO A 97 -5.13 -18.72 -2.78
CA PRO A 97 -4.79 -19.99 -3.41
C PRO A 97 -4.30 -19.66 -4.82
N ALA A 98 -3.17 -20.24 -5.21
CA ALA A 98 -2.57 -20.10 -6.53
C ALA A 98 -3.63 -20.44 -7.59
N THR A 99 -4.41 -19.46 -8.01
CA THR A 99 -5.51 -19.67 -8.94
C THR A 99 -5.16 -18.94 -10.21
N ALA A 100 -5.19 -19.72 -11.29
CA ALA A 100 -5.06 -19.34 -12.69
C ALA A 100 -3.63 -19.13 -13.21
N ALA A 101 -2.83 -20.20 -13.17
CA ALA A 101 -2.10 -20.61 -14.37
C ALA A 101 -2.49 -22.08 -14.66
N ARG A 102 -3.62 -22.25 -15.33
CA ARG A 102 -3.97 -23.45 -16.09
C ARG A 102 -4.12 -23.03 -17.53
#